data_AF-A0A924J5Q5-F1
#
_entry.id   AF-A0A924J5Q5-F1
#
_cell.length_a   1.000
_cell.length_b   1.000
_cell.length_c   1.000
_cell.angle_alpha   90.00
_cell.angle_beta   90.00
_cell.angle_gamma   90.00
#
_symmetry.space_group_name_H-M   'P 1'
#
loop_
_entity.id
_entity.type
_entity.pdbx_description
1 polymer ?
#
loop_
_entity_poly.entity_id
_entity_poly.type
_entity_poly.pdbx_seq_one_letter_code
_entity_poly.pdbx_strand_id
1 'polypeptide(L)'
;ANVLPGDDALAGKTGTAGKGRELIFVGFARDLVALLWIGVVSGNGAVSPQHASDVVVEPWARILRAYAPREDWRDPSGQDDDRESDEDDVHDVDRSAEREAARAARELQQRATELRRWITRLARRVDTRTM
;
A
#
# COMPACT_ATOMS: atom_id res chain seq x y z
N ALA A 1 7.48 13.87 0.44
CA ALA A 1 7.77 12.79 1.41
C ALA A 1 7.87 11.50 0.63
N ASN A 2 8.98 10.77 0.73
CA ASN A 2 9.09 9.46 0.09
C ASN A 2 8.09 8.52 0.78
N VAL A 3 7.07 8.08 0.05
CA VAL A 3 5.94 7.31 0.60
C VAL A 3 6.28 5.81 0.65
N LEU A 4 7.31 5.40 -0.09
CA LEU A 4 7.72 4.02 -0.27
C LEU A 4 9.12 3.81 0.33
N PRO A 5 9.31 2.87 1.27
CA PRO A 5 10.62 2.42 1.72
C PRO A 5 11.42 1.82 0.55
N GLY A 6 12.75 1.92 0.58
CA GLY A 6 13.63 1.40 -0.48
C GLY A 6 13.69 -0.13 -0.58
N ASP A 7 13.21 -0.85 0.45
CA ASP A 7 13.36 -2.30 0.60
C ASP A 7 12.09 -3.10 0.23
N ASP A 8 11.03 -2.44 -0.23
CA ASP A 8 9.88 -3.16 -0.78
C ASP A 8 10.17 -3.52 -2.24
N ALA A 9 10.15 -4.82 -2.56
CA ALA A 9 10.12 -5.31 -3.94
C ALA A 9 8.85 -4.79 -4.62
N LEU A 10 8.96 -3.59 -5.18
CA LEU A 10 7.86 -2.80 -5.69
C LEU A 10 7.94 -2.72 -7.20
N ALA A 11 6.89 -3.17 -7.89
CA ALA A 11 6.72 -2.84 -9.29
C ALA A 11 5.26 -2.51 -9.58
N GLY A 12 5.07 -1.60 -10.53
CA GLY A 12 3.74 -1.17 -10.91
C GLY A 12 3.75 -0.37 -12.19
N LYS A 13 2.54 -0.13 -12.69
CA LYS A 13 2.29 0.57 -13.94
C LYS A 13 1.14 1.56 -13.76
N THR A 14 1.40 2.80 -14.16
CA THR A 14 0.38 3.83 -14.30
C THR A 14 -0.38 3.63 -15.62
N GLY A 15 -1.68 3.91 -15.59
CA GLY A 15 -2.55 3.97 -16.77
C GLY A 15 -3.38 5.24 -16.72
N THR A 16 -3.51 5.89 -17.87
CA THR A 16 -4.34 7.09 -18.02
C THR A 16 -5.24 6.89 -19.23
N ALA A 17 -6.55 6.99 -19.04
CA ALA A 17 -7.55 6.84 -20.08
C ALA A 17 -8.51 8.03 -20.15
N GLY A 18 -9.32 8.10 -21.21
CA GLY A 18 -10.36 9.12 -21.37
C GLY A 18 -9.85 10.57 -21.33
N LYS A 19 -8.64 10.84 -21.84
CA LYS A 19 -7.95 12.15 -21.78
C LYS A 19 -7.70 12.66 -20.35
N GLY A 20 -7.36 11.77 -19.42
CA GLY A 20 -7.07 12.13 -18.01
C GLY A 20 -8.29 12.09 -17.09
N ARG A 21 -9.40 11.53 -17.57
CA ARG A 21 -10.63 11.33 -16.77
C ARG A 21 -10.60 10.06 -15.95
N GLU A 22 -9.76 9.11 -16.35
CA GLU A 22 -9.57 7.84 -15.68
C GLU A 22 -8.08 7.67 -15.41
N LEU A 23 -7.75 7.46 -14.15
CA LEU A 23 -6.40 7.21 -13.69
C LEU A 23 -6.36 5.86 -13.00
N ILE A 24 -5.38 5.05 -13.37
CA ILE A 24 -5.21 3.69 -12.91
C ILE A 24 -3.80 3.52 -12.40
N PHE A 25 -3.64 2.82 -11.29
CA PHE A 25 -2.38 2.25 -10.90
C PHE A 25 -2.60 0.78 -10.53
N VAL A 26 -1.80 -0.09 -11.14
CA VAL A 26 -1.71 -1.50 -10.75
C VAL A 26 -0.28 -1.77 -10.36
N GLY A 27 -0.08 -2.40 -9.23
CA GLY A 27 1.24 -2.84 -8.82
C GLY A 27 1.16 -3.94 -7.79
N PHE A 28 2.33 -4.38 -7.37
CA PHE A 28 2.50 -5.30 -6.28
C PHE A 28 3.61 -4.84 -5.34
N ALA A 29 3.52 -5.25 -4.10
CA ALA A 29 4.60 -5.26 -3.13
C ALA A 29 4.55 -6.57 -2.37
N ARG A 30 5.65 -7.33 -2.39
CA ARG A 30 5.73 -8.65 -1.74
C ARG A 30 4.59 -9.57 -2.25
N ASP A 31 3.72 -10.04 -1.37
CA ASP A 31 2.57 -10.90 -1.64
C ASP A 31 1.26 -10.13 -1.90
N LEU A 32 1.27 -8.80 -1.79
CA LEU A 32 0.09 -7.97 -2.03
C LEU A 32 0.08 -7.39 -3.44
N VAL A 33 -0.95 -7.74 -4.22
CA VAL A 33 -1.30 -7.08 -5.48
C VAL A 33 -2.46 -6.11 -5.23
N ALA A 34 -2.31 -4.86 -5.66
CA ALA A 34 -3.33 -3.84 -5.50
C ALA A 34 -3.59 -3.08 -6.80
N LEU A 35 -4.87 -2.86 -7.08
CA LEU A 35 -5.36 -2.00 -8.16
C LEU A 35 -6.07 -0.80 -7.55
N LEU A 36 -5.72 0.39 -8.02
CA LEU A 36 -6.40 1.63 -7.72
C LEU A 36 -6.93 2.25 -9.02
N TRP A 37 -8.21 2.57 -9.04
CA TRP A 37 -8.86 3.31 -10.12
C TRP A 37 -9.52 4.57 -9.57
N ILE A 38 -9.29 5.70 -10.23
CA ILE A 38 -9.90 7.00 -9.91
C ILE A 38 -10.51 7.54 -11.20
N GLY A 39 -11.82 7.78 -11.20
CA GLY A 39 -12.56 8.27 -12.35
C GLY A 39 -13.33 9.56 -12.06
N VAL A 40 -13.40 10.45 -13.05
CA VAL A 40 -14.28 11.63 -13.02
C VAL A 40 -15.69 11.22 -13.48
N VAL A 41 -16.61 11.10 -12.52
CA VAL A 41 -17.96 10.55 -12.75
C VAL A 41 -18.89 11.51 -13.49
N SER A 42 -18.72 12.83 -13.35
CA SER A 42 -19.56 13.83 -14.02
C SER A 42 -18.79 15.13 -14.33
N GLY A 43 -19.30 15.92 -15.29
CA GLY A 43 -18.70 17.20 -15.70
C GLY A 43 -17.49 17.05 -16.63
N ASN A 44 -16.87 18.18 -16.99
CA ASN A 44 -15.75 18.26 -17.94
C ASN A 44 -14.36 18.14 -17.27
N GLY A 45 -14.30 17.79 -15.99
CA GLY A 45 -13.04 17.64 -15.25
C GLY A 45 -12.13 16.58 -15.87
N ALA A 46 -10.83 16.84 -15.87
CA ALA A 46 -9.78 15.89 -16.23
C ALA A 46 -8.51 16.22 -15.45
N VAL A 47 -7.77 15.20 -15.03
CA VAL A 47 -6.47 15.37 -14.41
C VAL A 47 -5.43 15.53 -15.51
N SER A 48 -4.65 16.60 -15.43
CA SER A 48 -3.52 16.82 -16.35
C SER A 48 -2.56 15.62 -16.29
N PRO A 49 -2.02 15.14 -17.43
CA PRO A 49 -1.08 14.02 -17.46
C PRO A 49 0.14 14.19 -16.54
N GLN A 50 0.56 15.44 -16.31
CA GLN A 50 1.70 15.78 -15.44
C GLN A 50 1.43 15.47 -13.96
N HIS A 51 0.16 15.44 -13.55
CA HIS A 51 -0.27 15.19 -12.18
C HIS A 51 -0.96 13.82 -12.01
N ALA A 52 -1.13 13.08 -13.10
CA ALA A 52 -1.83 11.79 -13.10
C ALA A 52 -1.20 10.81 -12.09
N SER A 53 0.14 10.72 -12.10
CA SER A 53 0.89 9.87 -11.19
C SER A 53 0.71 10.27 -9.72
N ASP A 54 0.71 11.56 -9.40
CA ASP A 54 0.54 12.04 -8.02
C ASP A 54 -0.82 11.64 -7.45
N VAL A 55 -1.85 11.63 -8.30
CA VAL A 55 -3.22 11.33 -7.91
C VAL A 55 -3.43 9.84 -7.64
N VAL A 56 -2.68 8.93 -8.27
CA VAL A 56 -2.85 7.47 -8.09
C VAL A 56 -1.74 6.79 -7.29
N VAL A 57 -0.48 7.19 -7.49
CA VAL A 57 0.68 6.51 -6.89
C VAL A 57 0.72 6.75 -5.38
N GLU A 58 0.51 7.98 -4.91
CA GLU A 58 0.50 8.29 -3.47
C GLU A 58 -0.61 7.54 -2.69
N PRO A 59 -1.88 7.57 -3.11
CA PRO A 59 -2.92 6.75 -2.48
C PRO A 59 -2.61 5.25 -2.52
N TRP A 60 -2.12 4.74 -3.65
CA TRP A 60 -1.78 3.34 -3.79
C TRP A 60 -0.64 2.92 -2.84
N ALA A 61 0.42 3.73 -2.74
CA ALA A 61 1.50 3.52 -1.78
C ALA A 61 1.01 3.52 -0.31
N ARG A 62 0.03 4.38 0.02
CA ARG A 62 -0.60 4.37 1.35
C ARG A 62 -1.42 3.12 1.63
N ILE A 63 -2.09 2.56 0.61
CA ILE A 63 -2.80 1.27 0.73
C ILE A 63 -1.78 0.18 1.03
N LEU A 64 -0.69 0.09 0.26
CA LEU A 64 0.36 -0.88 0.54
C LEU A 64 0.92 -0.73 1.96
N ARG A 65 1.30 0.48 2.39
CA ARG A 65 1.83 0.66 3.74
C ARG A 65 0.84 0.26 4.85
N ALA A 66 -0.45 0.32 4.57
CA ALA A 66 -1.48 -0.11 5.50
C ALA A 66 -1.61 -1.63 5.56
N TYR A 67 -1.53 -2.33 4.43
CA TYR A 67 -1.94 -3.74 4.30
C TYR A 67 -0.84 -4.72 3.90
N ALA A 68 0.26 -4.26 3.33
CA ALA A 68 1.36 -5.12 2.93
C ALA A 68 1.97 -5.77 4.19
N PRO A 69 2.14 -7.09 4.19
CA PRO A 69 2.87 -7.80 5.22
C PRO A 69 4.28 -7.23 5.37
N ARG A 70 4.76 -7.24 6.61
CA ARG A 70 6.08 -6.73 6.97
C ARG A 70 7.17 -7.77 6.90
N GLU A 71 6.81 -9.02 6.64
CA GLU A 71 7.76 -10.12 6.57
C GLU A 71 8.75 -9.87 5.44
N ASP A 72 10.03 -9.94 5.76
CA ASP A 72 11.12 -9.82 4.80
C ASP A 72 10.87 -10.77 3.63
N TRP A 73 10.85 -10.19 2.42
CA TRP A 73 10.74 -10.99 1.20
C TRP A 73 11.92 -11.96 1.16
N ARG A 74 11.63 -13.25 1.30
CA ARG A 74 12.64 -14.30 1.10
C ARG A 74 12.73 -14.63 -0.36
N ASP A 75 13.93 -14.58 -0.90
CA ASP A 75 14.17 -15.05 -2.25
C ASP A 75 13.93 -16.58 -2.30
N PRO A 76 12.97 -17.08 -3.10
CA PRO A 76 12.73 -18.51 -3.24
C PRO A 76 13.91 -19.26 -3.88
N SER A 77 14.93 -18.57 -4.40
CA SER A 77 16.16 -19.19 -4.90
C SER A 77 17.06 -19.79 -3.80
N GLY A 78 16.79 -19.49 -2.53
CA GLY A 78 17.44 -20.13 -1.39
C GLY A 78 18.85 -19.62 -1.07
N GLN A 79 19.21 -18.41 -1.51
CA GLN A 79 20.37 -17.69 -0.95
C GLN A 79 19.98 -17.06 0.39
N ASP A 80 19.80 -17.89 1.41
CA ASP A 80 19.79 -17.43 2.79
C ASP A 80 21.26 -17.36 3.26
N ASP A 81 21.72 -16.17 3.67
CA ASP A 81 22.97 -16.01 4.41
C ASP A 81 22.84 -16.80 5.71
N ASP A 82 23.75 -17.76 5.91
CA ASP A 82 23.83 -18.65 7.06
C ASP A 82 23.77 -17.86 8.38
N ARG A 83 22.59 -17.82 9.00
CA ARG A 83 22.44 -17.41 10.39
C ARG A 83 21.96 -18.59 11.20
N GLU A 84 22.95 -19.29 11.74
CA GLU A 84 22.83 -20.35 12.74
C GLU A 84 21.89 -19.89 13.87
N SER A 85 20.76 -20.57 14.04
CA SER A 85 19.85 -20.37 15.17
C SER A 85 19.99 -21.54 16.12
N ASP A 86 20.59 -21.30 17.29
CA ASP A 86 20.57 -22.22 18.42
C ASP A 86 19.12 -22.37 18.93
N GLU A 87 18.65 -23.61 18.94
CA GLU A 87 17.37 -24.02 19.54
C GLU A 87 17.53 -24.15 21.06
N ASP A 88 16.70 -23.44 21.84
CA ASP A 88 16.13 -23.91 23.11
C ASP A 88 15.15 -22.87 23.69
N ASP A 89 13.83 -23.08 23.52
CA ASP A 89 12.76 -22.72 24.49
C ASP A 89 11.35 -22.94 23.90
N VAL A 90 10.80 -24.16 24.03
CA VAL A 90 9.58 -24.59 23.28
C VAL A 90 8.25 -24.33 24.02
N HIS A 91 8.23 -23.60 25.14
CA HIS A 91 6.97 -23.43 25.90
C HIS A 91 6.51 -22.00 26.26
N ASP A 92 7.21 -20.93 25.83
CA ASP A 92 6.74 -19.53 25.95
C ASP A 92 6.48 -18.83 24.60
N VAL A 93 6.78 -19.52 23.48
CA VAL A 93 6.66 -18.98 22.11
C VAL A 93 5.20 -18.77 21.70
N ASP A 94 4.29 -19.65 22.13
CA ASP A 94 2.88 -19.63 21.69
C ASP A 94 2.13 -18.38 22.20
N ARG A 95 2.29 -18.04 23.49
CA ARG A 95 1.72 -16.80 24.04
C ARG A 95 2.39 -15.54 23.52
N SER A 96 3.69 -15.62 23.18
CA SER A 96 4.40 -14.50 22.57
C SER A 96 3.88 -14.23 21.16
N ALA A 97 3.72 -15.27 20.35
CA ALA A 97 3.19 -15.20 18.99
C ALA A 97 1.74 -14.69 18.96
N GLU A 98 0.87 -15.18 19.85
CA GLU A 98 -0.51 -14.67 19.95
C GLU A 98 -0.57 -13.18 20.32
N ARG A 99 0.29 -12.73 21.25
CA ARG A 99 0.36 -11.31 21.65
C ARG A 99 0.89 -10.45 20.52
N GLU A 100 1.87 -10.94 19.78
CA GLU A 100 2.43 -10.25 18.62
C GLU A 100 1.42 -10.15 17.48
N ALA A 101 0.71 -11.23 17.17
CA ALA A 101 -0.38 -11.25 16.20
C ALA A 101 -1.51 -10.28 16.59
N ALA A 102 -1.93 -10.28 17.86
CA ALA A 102 -2.94 -9.35 18.36
C ALA A 102 -2.48 -7.89 18.27
N ARG A 103 -1.19 -7.60 18.49
CA ARG A 103 -0.60 -6.27 18.32
C ARG A 103 -0.59 -5.86 16.84
N ALA A 104 -0.15 -6.75 15.95
CA ALA A 104 -0.14 -6.51 14.51
C ALA A 104 -1.56 -6.25 13.97
N ALA A 105 -2.56 -7.01 14.42
CA ALA A 105 -3.96 -6.82 14.06
C ALA A 105 -4.51 -5.45 14.49
N ARG A 106 -4.19 -5.00 15.72
CA ARG A 106 -4.59 -3.66 16.20
C ARG A 106 -3.92 -2.55 15.39
N GLU A 107 -2.64 -2.71 15.08
CA GLU A 107 -1.89 -1.74 14.27
C GLU A 107 -2.46 -1.65 12.84
N LEU A 108 -2.79 -2.79 12.23
CA LEU A 108 -3.47 -2.87 10.93
C LEU A 108 -4.82 -2.15 10.97
N GLN A 109 -5.63 -2.39 12.01
CA GLN A 109 -6.94 -1.75 12.16
C GLN A 109 -6.85 -0.24 12.35
N GLN A 110 -5.84 0.24 13.10
CA GLN A 110 -5.57 1.67 13.24
C GLN A 110 -5.19 2.30 11.89
N ARG A 111 -4.29 1.67 11.13
CA ARG A 111 -3.88 2.14 9.80
C ARG A 111 -5.04 2.15 8.82
N ALA A 112 -5.85 1.11 8.81
CA ALA A 112 -7.06 1.05 7.99
C ALA A 112 -8.02 2.21 8.33
N THR A 113 -8.16 2.54 9.60
CA THR A 113 -8.97 3.68 10.05
C THR A 113 -8.41 5.01 9.59
N GLU A 114 -7.09 5.22 9.71
CA GLU A 114 -6.40 6.42 9.22
C GLU A 114 -6.49 6.56 7.71
N LEU A 115 -6.32 5.47 6.97
CA LEU A 115 -6.48 5.41 5.53
C LEU A 115 -7.91 5.81 5.12
N ARG A 116 -8.94 5.24 5.76
CA ARG A 116 -10.35 5.61 5.51
C ARG A 116 -10.57 7.11 5.71
N ARG A 117 -10.10 7.67 6.83
CA ARG A 117 -10.19 9.12 7.11
C ARG A 117 -9.46 9.95 6.07
N TRP A 118 -8.32 9.48 5.58
CA TRP A 118 -7.57 10.15 4.53
C TRP A 118 -8.28 10.10 3.17
N ILE A 119 -8.81 8.94 2.75
CA ILE A 119 -9.59 8.78 1.52
C ILE A 119 -10.80 9.73 1.54
N THR A 120 -11.54 9.81 2.65
CA THR A 120 -12.66 10.76 2.78
C THR A 120 -12.21 12.22 2.61
N ARG A 121 -11.03 12.58 3.11
CA ARG A 121 -10.46 13.94 2.92
C ARG A 121 -10.00 14.17 1.49
N LEU A 122 -9.43 13.17 0.83
CA LEU A 122 -9.01 13.24 -0.56
C LEU A 122 -10.21 13.48 -1.47
N ALA A 123 -11.29 12.71 -1.30
CA ALA A 123 -12.52 12.86 -2.09
C ALA A 123 -13.07 14.29 -2.03
N ARG A 124 -13.15 14.87 -0.82
CA ARG A 124 -13.56 16.29 -0.64
C ARG A 124 -12.63 17.28 -1.35
N ARG A 125 -11.32 17.00 -1.34
CA ARG A 125 -10.31 17.88 -1.96
C ARG A 125 -10.37 17.84 -3.49
N VAL A 126 -10.66 16.67 -4.05
CA VAL A 126 -10.87 16.50 -5.49
C VAL A 126 -12.11 17.28 -5.93
N ASP A 127 -13.25 17.14 -5.22
CA ASP A 127 -14.47 17.91 -5.51
C ASP A 127 -14.22 19.43 -5.57
N THR A 128 -13.47 19.97 -4.60
CA THR A 128 -13.18 21.42 -4.55
C THR A 128 -12.25 21.93 -5.66
N ARG A 129 -11.51 21.05 -6.34
CA ARG A 129 -10.58 21.43 -7.42
C ARG A 129 -11.18 21.22 -8.82
N THR A 130 -12.39 20.67 -8.90
CA THR A 130 -13.13 20.43 -10.13
C THR A 130 -14.28 21.41 -10.37
N MET A 131 -14.51 22.37 -9.45
CA MET A 131 -15.28 23.60 -9.70
C MET A 131 -14.37 24.70 -10.22
#